data_AF-A0A9P4P0T3-F1
#
_entry.id   AF-A0A9P4P0T3-F1
#
_cell.length_a   1.000
_cell.length_b   1.000
_cell.length_c   1.000
_cell.angle_alpha   90.00
_cell.angle_beta   90.00
_cell.angle_gamma   90.00
#
_symmetry.space_group_name_H-M   'P 1'
#
loop_
_entity.id
_entity.type
_entity.pdbx_description
1 polymer ?
#
loop_
_entity_poly.entity_id
_entity_poly.type
_entity_poly.pdbx_seq_one_letter_code
_entity_poly.pdbx_strand_id
1 'polypeptide(L)'
;MKYTTIVSVGSLAAVALAKWDGVAPPAPTSFATQVIQAIDQPQVTQAPAAEDKENFLQGKVYANGYYSSEVMSLAIPSLANQALAPQASKVAKEPSFFWMDKMDKVPMIKEFVADAKKKGGDQVIPLVVYDLPDRDCSALASNGELSNANGGAAKYREYIAAIKKELQAAAPIRFVLVIEPDSLANLVTNMDKQKCAGAAANYRSLTVMALKELNLPNVRMYLDAGHGGWLGWDANLGKAAKLFADIYKQAGSPKSVRGLATNVANYNSWDASCASYTKGNEQCNEKRYIEKLGPELAKKGFPAHFIMDTSRNGVQPTKQIEWGNWCNVIGTGFGKRPTANTGNEMLDAFVWIKPGGECDGTSNTSAARYDGKCGSPDALKPAPEAGSWFQAYFEQLLTNAEAGAWPASGS
;
A
#
# COMPACT_ATOMS: atom_id res chain seq x y z
N MET A 1 -57.56 -51.11 -26.38
CA MET A 1 -57.51 -52.36 -27.17
C MET A 1 -57.03 -51.99 -28.57
N LYS A 2 -55.95 -52.63 -29.02
CA LYS A 2 -55.47 -52.75 -30.41
C LYS A 2 -54.89 -51.48 -31.08
N TYR A 3 -53.56 -51.43 -31.29
CA TYR A 3 -52.78 -51.86 -32.47
C TYR A 3 -52.92 -50.84 -33.63
N THR A 4 -51.96 -50.47 -34.49
CA THR A 4 -50.51 -50.65 -34.67
C THR A 4 -50.22 -50.11 -36.09
N THR A 5 -49.30 -49.15 -36.19
CA THR A 5 -48.11 -49.13 -37.09
C THR A 5 -48.20 -49.11 -38.64
N ILE A 6 -47.19 -48.42 -39.22
CA ILE A 6 -46.43 -48.64 -40.49
C ILE A 6 -47.04 -48.11 -41.81
N VAL A 7 -46.32 -47.58 -42.83
CA VAL A 7 -45.00 -46.93 -43.11
C VAL A 7 -45.13 -46.42 -44.58
N SER A 8 -44.33 -45.40 -44.94
CA SER A 8 -44.03 -44.75 -46.24
C SER A 8 -44.20 -45.54 -47.55
N VAL A 9 -44.34 -44.84 -48.69
CA VAL A 9 -43.30 -44.59 -49.76
C VAL A 9 -43.84 -43.53 -50.76
N GLY A 10 -42.99 -42.63 -51.30
CA GLY A 10 -43.15 -42.11 -52.68
C GLY A 10 -42.95 -40.61 -52.91
N SER A 11 -41.72 -40.22 -53.28
CA SER A 11 -41.35 -38.88 -53.78
C SER A 11 -41.56 -38.74 -55.30
N LEU A 12 -41.96 -37.55 -55.80
CA LEU A 12 -41.26 -36.72 -56.82
C LEU A 12 -42.16 -35.67 -57.53
N ALA A 13 -41.57 -34.47 -57.64
CA ALA A 13 -41.60 -33.48 -58.73
C ALA A 13 -42.81 -32.54 -58.98
N ALA A 14 -42.68 -31.33 -58.40
CA ALA A 14 -42.62 -30.00 -59.04
C ALA A 14 -43.51 -29.61 -60.24
N VAL A 15 -44.26 -28.51 -60.06
CA VAL A 15 -44.50 -27.48 -61.11
C VAL A 15 -44.34 -26.08 -60.49
N ALA A 16 -43.69 -25.21 -61.27
CA ALA A 16 -43.17 -23.89 -60.98
C ALA A 16 -44.24 -22.77 -60.91
N LEU A 17 -43.88 -21.68 -60.23
CA LEU A 17 -44.33 -20.32 -60.55
C LEU A 17 -43.10 -19.41 -60.61
N ALA A 18 -42.86 -18.86 -61.80
CA ALA A 18 -41.80 -17.92 -62.10
C ALA A 18 -42.19 -16.48 -61.71
N LYS A 19 -41.24 -15.70 -61.19
CA LYS A 19 -41.17 -14.25 -61.43
C LYS A 19 -39.72 -13.80 -61.57
N TRP A 20 -39.49 -13.02 -62.62
CA TRP A 20 -38.25 -12.54 -63.20
C TRP A 20 -37.93 -11.14 -62.65
N ASP A 21 -36.64 -10.89 -62.46
CA ASP A 21 -35.99 -9.65 -62.06
C ASP A 21 -36.30 -8.42 -62.94
N GLY A 22 -36.38 -7.26 -62.29
CA GLY A 22 -36.38 -5.94 -62.91
C GLY A 22 -35.89 -4.88 -61.92
N VAL A 23 -34.70 -4.33 -62.16
CA VAL A 23 -34.02 -3.30 -61.37
C VAL A 23 -34.58 -1.90 -61.70
N ALA A 24 -34.90 -1.10 -60.68
CA ALA A 24 -34.99 0.37 -60.70
C ALA A 24 -35.07 0.93 -59.26
N PRO A 25 -34.90 2.25 -59.04
CA PRO A 25 -33.70 3.09 -58.98
C PRO A 25 -33.26 3.40 -57.52
N PRO A 26 -32.11 4.07 -57.25
CA PRO A 26 -31.71 4.36 -55.87
C PRO A 26 -32.57 5.47 -55.26
N ALA A 27 -33.21 5.17 -54.13
CA ALA A 27 -33.91 6.14 -53.28
C ALA A 27 -32.92 6.81 -52.31
N PRO A 28 -33.17 8.06 -51.89
CA PRO A 28 -32.12 9.03 -51.57
C PRO A 28 -31.46 8.82 -50.22
N THR A 29 -30.16 9.08 -50.19
CA THR A 29 -29.33 9.24 -48.98
C THR A 29 -29.89 10.35 -48.11
N SER A 30 -30.50 10.00 -46.98
CA SER A 30 -30.59 10.89 -45.82
C SER A 30 -29.65 10.35 -44.74
N PHE A 31 -28.38 10.75 -44.81
CA PHE A 31 -27.53 10.78 -43.62
C PHE A 31 -28.09 11.85 -42.70
N ALA A 32 -29.09 11.48 -41.91
CA ALA A 32 -29.50 12.27 -40.76
C ALA A 32 -28.33 12.25 -39.79
N THR A 33 -27.57 13.35 -39.77
CA THR A 33 -26.58 13.65 -38.75
C THR A 33 -27.29 13.59 -37.39
N GLN A 34 -27.19 12.45 -36.71
CA GLN A 34 -27.42 12.40 -35.28
C GLN A 34 -26.26 13.17 -34.64
N VAL A 35 -26.48 14.46 -34.47
CA VAL A 35 -25.72 15.28 -33.52
C VAL A 35 -26.01 14.66 -32.16
N ILE A 36 -25.13 13.78 -31.71
CA ILE A 36 -25.01 13.46 -30.30
C ILE A 36 -24.58 14.78 -29.66
N GLN A 37 -25.53 15.53 -29.11
CA GLN A 37 -25.20 16.54 -28.13
C GLN A 37 -24.56 15.78 -26.97
N ALA A 38 -23.23 15.82 -26.93
CA ALA A 38 -22.50 15.61 -25.69
C ALA A 38 -23.09 16.63 -24.71
N ILE A 39 -23.92 16.14 -23.80
CA ILE A 39 -24.19 16.84 -22.55
C ILE A 39 -22.83 16.93 -21.88
N ASP A 40 -22.20 18.07 -22.08
CA ASP A 40 -20.99 18.50 -21.41
C ASP A 40 -21.35 18.56 -19.92
N GLN A 41 -21.19 17.43 -19.24
CA GLN A 41 -21.15 17.40 -17.79
C GLN A 41 -19.99 18.32 -17.45
N PRO A 42 -20.21 19.47 -16.77
CA PRO A 42 -19.10 20.30 -16.40
C PRO A 42 -18.15 19.42 -15.61
N GLN A 43 -16.95 19.20 -16.16
CA GLN A 43 -15.86 18.75 -15.33
C GLN A 43 -15.78 19.80 -14.23
N VAL A 44 -16.24 19.43 -13.04
CA VAL A 44 -15.93 20.18 -11.83
C VAL A 44 -14.41 20.02 -11.71
N THR A 45 -13.69 20.93 -12.35
CA THR A 45 -12.32 21.25 -12.01
C THR A 45 -12.42 21.69 -10.56
N GLN A 46 -12.25 20.74 -9.64
CA GLN A 46 -11.98 21.07 -8.25
C GLN A 46 -10.85 22.07 -8.29
N ALA A 47 -11.09 23.26 -7.75
CA ALA A 47 -10.02 24.20 -7.50
C ALA A 47 -8.89 23.43 -6.79
N PRO A 48 -7.61 23.63 -7.16
CA PRO A 48 -6.51 23.02 -6.44
C PRO A 48 -6.74 23.25 -4.96
N ALA A 49 -6.77 22.18 -4.17
CA ALA A 49 -6.84 22.31 -2.72
C ALA A 49 -5.75 23.29 -2.28
N ALA A 50 -6.08 24.24 -1.40
CA ALA A 50 -5.11 25.21 -0.91
C ALA A 50 -3.86 24.47 -0.40
N GLU A 51 -2.68 24.97 -0.73
CA GLU A 51 -1.40 24.37 -0.32
C GLU A 51 -1.35 24.25 1.21
N ASP A 52 -1.33 23.01 1.71
CA ASP A 52 -1.14 22.74 3.12
C ASP A 52 0.36 22.55 3.36
N LYS A 53 0.99 23.61 3.84
CA LYS A 53 2.44 23.64 4.14
C LYS A 53 2.86 22.59 5.17
N GLU A 54 1.92 22.07 5.96
CA GLU A 54 2.17 21.00 6.92
C GLU A 54 2.13 19.61 6.28
N ASN A 55 1.49 19.45 5.11
CA ASN A 55 1.57 18.26 4.28
C ASN A 55 2.82 18.30 3.39
N PHE A 56 3.93 17.79 3.93
CA PHE A 56 5.20 17.73 3.19
C PHE A 56 5.11 16.90 1.90
N LEU A 57 4.16 15.97 1.77
CA LEU A 57 4.02 15.13 0.57
C LEU A 57 3.41 15.88 -0.63
N GLN A 58 2.95 17.13 -0.46
CA GLN A 58 2.65 18.03 -1.59
C GLN A 58 3.91 18.50 -2.33
N GLY A 59 5.08 18.40 -1.69
CA GLY A 59 6.38 18.73 -2.29
C GLY A 59 6.98 17.59 -3.14
N LYS A 60 8.19 17.82 -3.66
CA LYS A 60 8.93 16.81 -4.42
C LYS A 60 9.45 15.70 -3.49
N VAL A 61 8.84 14.52 -3.54
CA VAL A 61 9.28 13.37 -2.74
C VAL A 61 10.53 12.74 -3.36
N TYR A 62 11.49 12.40 -2.50
CA TYR A 62 12.76 11.81 -2.87
C TYR A 62 12.60 10.31 -3.17
N ALA A 63 13.04 9.88 -4.35
CA ALA A 63 13.21 8.47 -4.69
C ALA A 63 14.60 7.99 -4.24
N ASN A 64 14.62 7.03 -3.31
CA ASN A 64 15.83 6.59 -2.63
C ASN A 64 16.71 5.70 -3.53
N GLY A 65 18.02 5.88 -3.41
CA GLY A 65 19.01 5.13 -4.20
C GLY A 65 19.08 3.65 -3.85
N TYR A 66 18.61 3.24 -2.66
CA TYR A 66 18.63 1.85 -2.21
C TYR A 66 17.68 0.98 -3.04
N TYR A 67 16.38 1.28 -3.03
CA TYR A 67 15.40 0.55 -3.83
C TYR A 67 15.66 0.71 -5.34
N SER A 68 16.09 1.90 -5.76
CA SER A 68 16.54 2.13 -7.14
C SER A 68 17.63 1.12 -7.54
N SER A 69 18.59 0.87 -6.66
CA SER A 69 19.69 -0.06 -6.92
C SER A 69 19.22 -1.50 -6.99
N GLU A 70 18.26 -1.93 -6.16
CA GLU A 70 17.70 -3.29 -6.23
C GLU A 70 17.00 -3.52 -7.57
N VAL A 71 16.16 -2.57 -7.99
CA VAL A 71 15.48 -2.67 -9.29
C VAL A 71 16.48 -2.68 -10.45
N MET A 72 17.48 -1.81 -10.41
CA MET A 72 18.46 -1.66 -11.50
C MET A 72 19.48 -2.81 -11.57
N SER A 73 19.92 -3.33 -10.43
CA SER A 73 21.02 -4.30 -10.35
C SER A 73 20.56 -5.74 -10.16
N LEU A 74 19.42 -5.96 -9.50
CA LEU A 74 18.87 -7.30 -9.27
C LEU A 74 17.76 -7.59 -10.27
N ALA A 75 16.80 -6.66 -10.40
CA ALA A 75 15.57 -6.93 -11.12
C ALA A 75 15.71 -6.92 -12.64
N ILE A 76 16.09 -5.77 -13.22
CA ILE A 76 16.15 -5.58 -14.67
C ILE A 76 17.02 -6.65 -15.36
N PRO A 77 18.24 -6.97 -14.86
CA PRO A 77 19.07 -8.01 -15.48
C PRO A 77 18.45 -9.41 -15.42
N SER A 78 17.53 -9.65 -14.48
CA SER A 78 16.95 -10.96 -14.21
C SER A 78 15.49 -11.09 -14.65
N LEU A 79 14.93 -10.10 -15.38
CA LEU A 79 13.56 -10.15 -15.88
C LEU A 79 13.36 -11.32 -16.85
N ALA A 80 12.38 -12.18 -16.59
CA ALA A 80 11.97 -13.24 -17.51
C ALA A 80 11.44 -12.68 -18.84
N ASN A 81 10.76 -11.53 -18.79
CA ASN A 81 10.34 -10.77 -19.96
C ASN A 81 11.05 -9.40 -19.99
N GLN A 82 12.10 -9.30 -20.81
CA GLN A 82 12.88 -8.06 -20.97
C GLN A 82 12.07 -6.88 -21.55
N ALA A 83 10.90 -7.12 -22.16
CA ALA A 83 10.02 -6.04 -22.58
C ALA A 83 9.45 -5.21 -21.40
N LEU A 84 9.56 -5.71 -20.16
CA LEU A 84 9.17 -5.00 -18.94
C LEU A 84 10.29 -4.11 -18.37
N ALA A 85 11.50 -4.15 -18.92
CA ALA A 85 12.63 -3.35 -18.42
C ALA A 85 12.37 -1.83 -18.39
N PRO A 86 11.67 -1.22 -19.37
CA PRO A 86 11.29 0.19 -19.29
C PRO A 86 10.34 0.50 -18.13
N GLN A 87 9.39 -0.39 -17.81
CA GLN A 87 8.47 -0.27 -16.69
C GLN A 87 9.22 -0.43 -15.36
N ALA A 88 10.09 -1.43 -15.24
CA ALA A 88 10.98 -1.59 -14.09
C ALA A 88 11.85 -0.34 -13.87
N SER A 89 12.40 0.24 -14.94
CA SER A 89 13.16 1.49 -14.87
C SER A 89 12.35 2.69 -14.38
N LYS A 90 11.02 2.69 -14.60
CA LYS A 90 10.10 3.68 -14.04
C LYS A 90 9.86 3.40 -12.55
N VAL A 91 9.63 2.15 -12.14
CA VAL A 91 9.51 1.75 -10.72
C VAL A 91 10.70 2.27 -9.91
N ALA A 92 11.93 2.09 -10.42
CA ALA A 92 13.14 2.55 -9.76
C ALA A 92 13.20 4.07 -9.51
N LYS A 93 12.37 4.86 -10.21
CA LYS A 93 12.31 6.32 -10.06
C LYS A 93 11.12 6.77 -9.22
N GLU A 94 10.23 5.86 -8.82
CA GLU A 94 9.11 6.18 -7.95
C GLU A 94 9.60 6.34 -6.51
N PRO A 95 9.08 7.33 -5.76
CA PRO A 95 9.43 7.51 -4.36
C PRO A 95 8.79 6.44 -3.49
N SER A 96 9.60 5.51 -3.00
CA SER A 96 9.24 4.58 -1.93
C SER A 96 9.90 4.96 -0.60
N PHE A 97 9.26 4.58 0.51
CA PHE A 97 9.84 4.74 1.84
C PHE A 97 11.05 3.83 2.00
N PHE A 98 12.12 4.35 2.60
CA PHE A 98 13.26 3.53 3.01
C PHE A 98 13.07 3.03 4.45
N TRP A 99 13.19 1.72 4.64
CA TRP A 99 13.00 1.08 5.94
C TRP A 99 14.30 1.07 6.73
N MET A 100 14.31 1.76 7.87
CA MET A 100 15.37 1.65 8.87
C MET A 100 15.02 0.48 9.80
N ASP A 101 14.89 -0.71 9.25
CA ASP A 101 14.48 -1.95 9.94
C ASP A 101 15.59 -2.60 10.77
N LYS A 102 16.74 -1.92 10.85
CA LYS A 102 17.95 -2.22 11.64
C LYS A 102 18.70 -0.92 11.96
N MET A 103 19.48 -0.93 13.02
CA MET A 103 20.35 0.17 13.44
C MET A 103 21.42 0.51 12.39
N ASP A 104 21.96 -0.49 11.68
CA ASP A 104 23.02 -0.31 10.68
C ASP A 104 22.55 0.41 9.39
N LYS A 105 21.23 0.57 9.21
CA LYS A 105 20.64 1.35 8.10
C LYS A 105 20.52 2.84 8.39
N VAL A 106 20.60 3.28 9.65
CA VAL A 106 20.49 4.71 10.02
C VAL A 106 21.52 5.60 9.33
N PRO A 107 22.80 5.20 9.14
CA PRO A 107 23.78 6.00 8.41
C PRO A 107 23.36 6.37 6.97
N MET A 108 22.50 5.58 6.31
CA MET A 108 22.01 5.86 4.95
C MET A 108 21.27 7.20 4.84
N ILE A 109 20.70 7.72 5.94
CA ILE A 109 20.06 9.04 5.96
C ILE A 109 21.03 10.11 5.43
N LYS A 110 22.31 10.07 5.82
CA LYS A 110 23.32 11.02 5.34
C LYS A 110 23.51 10.96 3.84
N GLU A 111 23.53 9.76 3.27
CA GLU A 111 23.70 9.55 1.84
C GLU A 111 22.51 10.10 1.07
N PHE A 112 21.29 9.82 1.53
CA PHE A 112 20.06 10.36 0.92
C PHE A 112 19.98 11.87 1.03
N VAL A 113 20.38 12.45 2.17
CA VAL A 113 20.45 13.91 2.34
C VAL A 113 21.47 14.53 1.39
N ALA A 114 22.65 13.92 1.23
CA ALA A 114 23.66 14.42 0.31
C ALA A 114 23.19 14.35 -1.15
N ASP A 115 22.54 13.26 -1.55
CA ASP A 115 21.98 13.09 -2.89
C ASP A 115 20.80 14.04 -3.14
N ALA A 116 19.87 14.19 -2.19
CA ALA A 116 18.76 15.13 -2.29
C ALA A 116 19.25 16.58 -2.42
N LYS A 117 20.31 16.96 -1.69
CA LYS A 117 20.97 18.28 -1.83
C LYS A 117 21.56 18.46 -3.23
N LYS A 118 22.21 17.44 -3.80
CA LYS A 118 22.70 17.48 -5.20
C LYS A 118 21.57 17.62 -6.22
N LYS A 119 20.38 17.10 -5.91
CA LYS A 119 19.17 17.16 -6.75
C LYS A 119 18.30 18.40 -6.53
N GLY A 120 18.83 19.42 -5.85
CA GLY A 120 18.20 20.73 -5.67
C GLY A 120 17.77 21.07 -4.24
N GLY A 121 17.86 20.13 -3.30
CA GLY A 121 17.68 20.39 -1.86
C GLY A 121 16.25 20.68 -1.38
N ASP A 122 15.29 20.95 -2.27
CA ASP A 122 13.87 21.02 -1.93
C ASP A 122 13.19 19.68 -2.18
N GLN A 123 13.54 18.70 -1.35
CA GLN A 123 12.94 17.37 -1.41
C GLN A 123 12.53 16.89 -0.02
N VAL A 124 11.56 15.97 -0.01
CA VAL A 124 11.07 15.29 1.18
C VAL A 124 11.54 13.84 1.14
N ILE A 125 12.29 13.41 2.16
CA ILE A 125 12.78 12.03 2.26
C ILE A 125 11.79 11.19 3.08
N PRO A 126 11.16 10.17 2.48
CA PRO A 126 10.27 9.25 3.19
C PRO A 126 11.06 8.10 3.84
N LEU A 127 10.86 7.88 5.15
CA LEU A 127 11.56 6.87 5.94
C LEU A 127 10.58 6.09 6.82
N VAL A 128 10.88 4.82 7.11
CA VAL A 128 10.16 4.02 8.13
C VAL A 128 11.08 3.80 9.32
N VAL A 129 10.61 4.16 10.51
CA VAL A 129 11.19 3.79 11.80
C VAL A 129 10.60 2.44 12.19
N TYR A 130 11.39 1.37 12.28
CA TYR A 130 10.87 0.01 12.44
C TYR A 130 11.86 -0.93 13.13
N ASP A 131 12.17 -0.67 14.40
CA ASP A 131 13.13 -1.49 15.15
C ASP A 131 12.76 -1.69 16.61
N LEU A 132 11.47 -1.61 16.96
CA LEU A 132 11.03 -1.89 18.34
C LEU A 132 11.53 -3.25 18.85
N PRO A 133 11.92 -3.36 20.13
CA PRO A 133 12.33 -4.63 20.71
C PRO A 133 11.17 -5.62 20.80
N ASP A 134 11.45 -6.90 20.54
CA ASP A 134 10.44 -7.95 20.35
C ASP A 134 9.46 -7.60 19.21
N ARG A 135 9.96 -6.98 18.13
CA ARG A 135 9.20 -6.60 16.94
C ARG A 135 8.33 -7.73 16.39
N ASP A 136 7.23 -7.33 15.75
CA ASP A 136 6.26 -8.24 15.12
C ASP A 136 5.78 -9.29 16.12
N CYS A 137 5.21 -8.82 17.24
CA CYS A 137 4.91 -9.66 18.39
C CYS A 137 3.89 -10.78 18.09
N SER A 138 3.19 -10.69 16.95
CA SER A 138 2.13 -11.59 16.53
C SER A 138 2.50 -12.49 15.34
N ALA A 139 3.66 -12.24 14.70
CA ALA A 139 4.16 -12.96 13.54
C ALA A 139 5.51 -13.63 13.83
N LEU A 140 5.88 -14.59 12.99
CA LEU A 140 7.19 -15.26 13.02
C LEU A 140 8.15 -14.74 11.94
N ALA A 141 7.63 -14.20 10.84
CA ALA A 141 8.44 -13.55 9.82
C ALA A 141 8.83 -12.14 10.31
N SER A 142 9.98 -12.04 10.95
CA SER A 142 10.55 -10.77 11.40
C SER A 142 12.07 -10.82 11.32
N ASN A 143 12.70 -9.75 10.86
CA ASN A 143 14.16 -9.59 10.92
C ASN A 143 14.60 -8.65 12.07
N GLY A 144 13.74 -8.40 13.06
CA GLY A 144 14.03 -7.51 14.20
C GLY A 144 15.23 -8.00 15.03
N GLU A 145 16.15 -7.09 15.33
CA GLU A 145 17.41 -7.41 16.02
C GLU A 145 17.38 -7.11 17.52
N LEU A 146 16.40 -6.33 17.98
CA LEU A 146 16.26 -5.93 19.37
C LEU A 146 15.28 -6.85 20.12
N SER A 147 15.60 -7.19 21.37
CA SER A 147 14.71 -7.92 22.26
C SER A 147 14.63 -7.29 23.63
N ASN A 148 13.47 -7.43 24.29
CA ASN A 148 13.26 -6.90 25.63
C ASN A 148 14.22 -7.53 26.65
N ALA A 149 14.48 -8.84 26.51
CA ALA A 149 15.40 -9.58 27.37
C ALA A 149 16.86 -9.11 27.25
N ASN A 150 17.27 -8.56 26.10
CA ASN A 150 18.67 -8.21 25.81
C ASN A 150 18.90 -6.70 25.74
N GLY A 151 18.24 -5.94 26.63
CA GLY A 151 18.41 -4.49 26.73
C GLY A 151 17.85 -3.71 25.54
N GLY A 152 16.92 -4.29 24.77
CA GLY A 152 16.42 -3.70 23.54
C GLY A 152 15.78 -2.32 23.70
N ALA A 153 15.19 -2.00 24.86
CA ALA A 153 14.66 -0.67 25.13
C ALA A 153 15.75 0.43 25.18
N ALA A 154 16.96 0.10 25.65
CA ALA A 154 18.08 1.04 25.65
C ALA A 154 18.63 1.23 24.23
N LYS A 155 18.83 0.12 23.51
CA LYS A 155 19.27 0.12 22.10
C LYS A 155 18.30 0.88 21.19
N TYR A 156 17.00 0.73 21.40
CA TYR A 156 16.00 1.49 20.65
C TYR A 156 16.08 3.00 20.91
N ARG A 157 16.43 3.43 22.13
CA ARG A 157 16.68 4.85 22.41
C ARG A 157 17.92 5.36 21.69
N GLU A 158 18.98 4.56 21.61
CA GLU A 158 20.19 4.88 20.84
C GLU A 158 19.88 5.00 19.35
N TYR A 159 19.08 4.07 18.82
CA TYR A 159 18.57 4.07 17.45
C TYR A 159 17.79 5.37 17.12
N ILE A 160 16.81 5.74 17.95
CA ILE A 160 16.06 7.00 17.77
C ILE A 160 16.96 8.23 17.92
N ALA A 161 17.90 8.23 18.86
CA ALA A 161 18.85 9.33 19.03
C ALA A 161 19.76 9.50 17.79
N ALA A 162 20.19 8.39 17.19
CA ALA A 162 20.97 8.41 15.95
C ALA A 162 20.15 8.98 14.79
N ILE A 163 18.89 8.54 14.63
CA ILE A 163 17.97 9.11 13.62
C ILE A 163 17.83 10.61 13.83
N LYS A 164 17.45 11.03 15.05
CA LYS A 164 17.26 12.45 15.42
C LYS A 164 18.46 13.30 15.02
N LYS A 165 19.67 12.84 15.32
CA LYS A 165 20.92 13.53 14.98
C LYS A 165 21.04 13.80 13.48
N GLU A 166 20.77 12.80 12.63
CA GLU A 166 20.85 12.97 11.19
C GLU A 166 19.75 13.89 10.65
N LEU A 167 18.51 13.77 11.15
CA LEU A 167 17.40 14.63 10.73
C LEU A 167 17.63 16.10 11.10
N GLN A 168 18.19 16.37 12.28
CA GLN A 168 18.52 17.73 12.73
C GLN A 168 19.62 18.38 11.90
N ALA A 169 20.63 17.61 11.49
CA ALA A 169 21.76 18.11 10.69
C ALA A 169 21.39 18.35 9.20
N ALA A 170 20.22 17.90 8.77
CA ALA A 170 19.88 17.80 7.36
C ALA A 170 19.19 19.03 6.75
N ALA A 171 19.02 20.14 7.48
CA ALA A 171 18.40 21.36 6.95
C ALA A 171 19.01 21.77 5.57
N PRO A 172 18.19 22.22 4.60
CA PRO A 172 16.73 22.42 4.65
C PRO A 172 15.88 21.17 4.30
N ILE A 173 16.45 19.96 4.24
CA ILE A 173 15.73 18.74 3.86
C ILE A 173 14.60 18.44 4.86
N ARG A 174 13.44 18.08 4.29
CA ARG A 174 12.24 17.67 5.03
C ARG A 174 12.12 16.14 5.05
N PHE A 175 11.45 15.61 6.05
CA PHE A 175 11.27 14.18 6.24
C PHE A 175 9.84 13.83 6.58
N VAL A 176 9.39 12.69 6.03
CA VAL A 176 8.15 12.04 6.43
C VAL A 176 8.51 10.68 7.01
N LEU A 177 8.04 10.40 8.22
CA LEU A 177 8.32 9.16 8.94
C LEU A 177 7.03 8.35 9.13
N VAL A 178 7.07 7.08 8.77
CA VAL A 178 6.11 6.08 9.26
C VAL A 178 6.70 5.46 10.52
N ILE A 179 5.94 5.45 11.61
CA ILE A 179 6.41 5.00 12.92
C ILE A 179 5.86 3.61 13.23
N GLU A 180 6.80 2.67 13.28
CA GLU A 180 6.67 1.30 13.80
C GLU A 180 5.46 0.54 13.26
N PRO A 181 5.48 0.15 11.97
CA PRO A 181 4.52 -0.80 11.42
C PRO A 181 4.34 -2.04 12.28
N ASP A 182 3.12 -2.59 12.32
CA ASP A 182 2.80 -3.82 13.06
C ASP A 182 3.09 -3.72 14.59
N SER A 183 3.08 -2.51 15.17
CA SER A 183 3.31 -2.33 16.61
C SER A 183 2.01 -2.10 17.38
N LEU A 184 1.47 -0.89 17.36
CA LEU A 184 0.31 -0.48 18.15
C LEU A 184 -0.97 -1.22 17.75
N ALA A 185 -1.13 -1.60 16.47
CA ALA A 185 -2.26 -2.39 16.00
C ALA A 185 -2.35 -3.75 16.72
N ASN A 186 -1.20 -4.41 16.97
CA ASN A 186 -1.15 -5.65 17.75
C ASN A 186 -1.66 -5.47 19.19
N LEU A 187 -1.51 -4.28 19.75
CA LEU A 187 -1.97 -3.98 21.11
C LEU A 187 -3.49 -3.76 21.20
N VAL A 188 -4.18 -3.67 20.06
CA VAL A 188 -5.64 -3.61 19.98
C VAL A 188 -6.24 -5.02 19.94
N THR A 189 -5.64 -5.95 19.19
CA THR A 189 -6.30 -7.23 18.86
C THR A 189 -5.55 -8.49 19.31
N ASN A 190 -4.26 -8.40 19.63
CA ASN A 190 -3.38 -9.57 19.83
C ASN A 190 -2.79 -9.62 21.25
N MET A 191 -3.43 -8.99 22.23
CA MET A 191 -2.98 -8.97 23.63
C MET A 191 -3.10 -10.33 24.35
N ASP A 192 -3.81 -11.29 23.75
CA ASP A 192 -3.86 -12.69 24.18
C ASP A 192 -2.57 -13.45 23.84
N LYS A 193 -1.79 -12.98 22.86
CA LYS A 193 -0.48 -13.56 22.53
C LYS A 193 0.56 -13.11 23.57
N GLN A 194 1.24 -14.07 24.20
CA GLN A 194 2.21 -13.80 25.27
C GLN A 194 3.34 -12.83 24.85
N LYS A 195 3.89 -12.96 23.64
CA LYS A 195 4.92 -12.04 23.12
C LYS A 195 4.39 -10.60 23.03
N CYS A 196 3.16 -10.41 22.53
CA CYS A 196 2.53 -9.08 22.47
C CYS A 196 2.22 -8.51 23.86
N ALA A 197 1.69 -9.34 24.77
CA ALA A 197 1.44 -8.92 26.15
C ALA A 197 2.74 -8.48 26.85
N GLY A 198 3.83 -9.22 26.66
CA GLY A 198 5.16 -8.88 27.21
C GLY A 198 5.77 -7.62 26.60
N ALA A 199 5.58 -7.38 25.29
CA ALA A 199 6.11 -6.22 24.60
C ALA A 199 5.27 -4.93 24.80
N ALA A 200 4.01 -5.06 25.23
CA ALA A 200 3.02 -3.98 25.25
C ALA A 200 3.45 -2.70 25.96
N ALA A 201 4.18 -2.82 27.08
CA ALA A 201 4.68 -1.68 27.84
C ALA A 201 5.81 -0.94 27.09
N ASN A 202 6.73 -1.70 26.47
CA ASN A 202 7.81 -1.12 25.68
C ASN A 202 7.30 -0.52 24.38
N TYR A 203 6.39 -1.18 23.66
CA TYR A 203 5.78 -0.60 22.45
C TYR A 203 5.15 0.76 22.75
N ARG A 204 4.37 0.91 23.83
CA ARG A 204 3.76 2.19 24.20
C ARG A 204 4.80 3.24 24.58
N SER A 205 5.67 2.91 25.54
CA SER A 205 6.60 3.88 26.12
C SER A 205 7.69 4.32 25.14
N LEU A 206 8.19 3.41 24.31
CA LEU A 206 9.19 3.70 23.30
C LEU A 206 8.59 4.44 22.09
N THR A 207 7.35 4.14 21.70
CA THR A 207 6.64 4.96 20.70
C THR A 207 6.45 6.38 21.20
N VAL A 208 5.91 6.56 22.42
CA VAL A 208 5.75 7.90 23.03
C VAL A 208 7.08 8.65 23.09
N MET A 209 8.18 7.96 23.42
CA MET A 209 9.52 8.54 23.43
C MET A 209 9.98 8.94 22.02
N ALA A 210 9.83 8.07 21.02
CA ALA A 210 10.21 8.36 19.64
C ALA A 210 9.45 9.59 19.10
N LEU A 211 8.15 9.69 19.37
CA LEU A 211 7.34 10.85 18.97
C LEU A 211 7.82 12.16 19.60
N LYS A 212 8.28 12.13 20.86
CA LYS A 212 8.84 13.31 21.54
C LYS A 212 10.20 13.69 20.97
N GLU A 213 11.10 12.72 20.82
CA GLU A 213 12.46 12.95 20.38
C GLU A 213 12.54 13.45 18.93
N LEU A 214 11.67 12.93 18.07
CA LEU A 214 11.56 13.26 16.64
C LEU A 214 10.58 14.41 16.37
N ASN A 215 10.17 15.16 17.41
CA ASN A 215 9.38 16.38 17.27
C ASN A 215 10.23 17.56 16.75
N LEU A 216 10.63 17.46 15.49
CA LEU A 216 11.49 18.41 14.79
C LEU A 216 10.68 19.20 13.74
N PRO A 217 11.04 20.46 13.46
CA PRO A 217 10.27 21.31 12.53
C PRO A 217 10.26 20.77 11.09
N ASN A 218 11.33 20.09 10.67
CA ASN A 218 11.48 19.48 9.34
C ASN A 218 11.00 18.03 9.27
N VAL A 219 10.21 17.57 10.24
CA VAL A 219 9.67 16.19 10.29
C VAL A 219 8.15 16.19 10.34
N ARG A 220 7.52 15.26 9.60
CA ARG A 220 6.13 14.85 9.80
C ARG A 220 6.07 13.35 10.06
N MET A 221 5.33 12.92 11.06
CA MET A 221 5.21 11.55 11.51
C MET A 221 3.78 11.04 11.35
N TYR A 222 3.66 9.81 10.88
CA TYR A 222 2.43 9.04 10.80
C TYR A 222 2.63 7.73 11.55
N LEU A 223 1.83 7.47 12.60
CA LEU A 223 1.90 6.18 13.27
C LEU A 223 1.21 5.12 12.43
N ASP A 224 1.78 3.92 12.33
CA ASP A 224 1.08 2.81 11.69
C ASP A 224 -0.23 2.47 12.42
N ALA A 225 -1.30 2.34 11.64
CA ALA A 225 -2.64 2.05 12.12
C ALA A 225 -3.23 0.82 11.42
N GLY A 226 -2.38 -0.13 11.02
CA GLY A 226 -2.79 -1.33 10.31
C GLY A 226 -3.56 -0.99 9.03
N HIS A 227 -4.73 -1.62 8.88
CA HIS A 227 -5.58 -1.44 7.70
C HIS A 227 -7.04 -1.76 8.04
N GLY A 228 -7.96 -1.49 7.10
CA GLY A 228 -9.39 -1.71 7.27
C GLY A 228 -9.76 -3.15 7.66
N GLY A 229 -8.96 -4.12 7.20
CA GLY A 229 -9.14 -5.54 7.51
C GLY A 229 -8.67 -5.98 8.90
N TRP A 230 -8.12 -5.05 9.66
CA TRP A 230 -7.57 -5.31 10.98
C TRP A 230 -8.21 -4.42 12.04
N LEU A 231 -7.99 -3.11 11.98
CA LEU A 231 -8.53 -2.16 12.95
C LEU A 231 -9.84 -1.52 12.48
N GLY A 232 -10.18 -1.68 11.19
CA GLY A 232 -11.40 -1.14 10.61
C GLY A 232 -12.68 -1.87 11.00
N TRP A 233 -12.61 -3.07 11.56
CA TRP A 233 -13.78 -3.76 12.11
C TRP A 233 -14.44 -2.92 13.22
N ASP A 234 -15.77 -2.85 13.24
CA ASP A 234 -16.54 -2.05 14.21
C ASP A 234 -16.16 -2.31 15.67
N ALA A 235 -15.90 -3.57 16.03
CA ALA A 235 -15.48 -3.95 17.38
C ALA A 235 -14.08 -3.43 17.79
N ASN A 236 -13.27 -3.00 16.82
CA ASN A 236 -11.89 -2.56 17.00
C ASN A 236 -11.74 -1.03 16.87
N LEU A 237 -12.56 -0.36 16.05
CA LEU A 237 -12.46 1.07 15.76
C LEU A 237 -12.37 1.95 17.02
N GLY A 238 -13.29 1.76 17.98
CA GLY A 238 -13.29 2.54 19.22
C GLY A 238 -12.05 2.31 20.09
N LYS A 239 -11.52 1.08 20.10
CA LYS A 239 -10.29 0.70 20.84
C LYS A 239 -9.06 1.31 20.16
N ALA A 240 -8.98 1.21 18.84
CA ALA A 240 -7.92 1.81 18.03
C ALA A 240 -7.89 3.33 18.22
N ALA A 241 -9.03 4.00 18.04
CA ALA A 241 -9.14 5.45 18.23
C ALA A 241 -8.68 5.89 19.63
N LYS A 242 -9.07 5.14 20.67
CA LYS A 242 -8.61 5.40 22.04
C LYS A 242 -7.09 5.24 22.17
N LEU A 243 -6.53 4.13 21.69
CA LEU A 243 -5.10 3.85 21.80
C LEU A 243 -4.26 4.94 21.14
N PHE A 244 -4.53 5.27 19.87
CA PHE A 244 -3.75 6.26 19.14
C PHE A 244 -3.88 7.66 19.73
N ALA A 245 -5.09 8.07 20.13
CA ALA A 245 -5.28 9.36 20.79
C ALA A 245 -4.53 9.43 22.13
N ASP A 246 -4.52 8.34 22.91
CA ASP A 246 -3.79 8.30 24.18
C ASP A 246 -2.27 8.35 23.97
N ILE A 247 -1.73 7.64 22.97
CA ILE A 247 -0.31 7.74 22.60
C ILE A 247 0.06 9.17 22.19
N TYR A 248 -0.75 9.79 21.32
CA TYR A 248 -0.56 11.18 20.89
C TYR A 248 -0.55 12.17 22.08
N LYS A 249 -1.53 12.05 22.99
CA LYS A 249 -1.61 12.90 24.19
C LYS A 249 -0.45 12.65 25.16
N GLN A 250 -0.06 11.40 25.39
CA GLN A 250 1.09 11.05 26.25
C GLN A 250 2.42 11.56 25.68
N ALA A 251 2.52 11.65 24.34
CA ALA A 251 3.63 12.29 23.65
C ALA A 251 3.64 13.83 23.79
N GLY A 252 2.58 14.43 24.36
CA GLY A 252 2.45 15.88 24.49
C GLY A 252 1.87 16.54 23.25
N SER A 253 1.12 15.79 22.43
CA SER A 253 0.51 16.28 21.18
C SER A 253 1.52 16.98 20.24
N PRO A 254 2.66 16.34 19.93
CA PRO A 254 3.75 16.97 19.16
C PRO A 254 3.27 17.43 17.78
N LYS A 255 3.68 18.63 17.36
CA LYS A 255 3.29 19.24 16.08
C LYS A 255 3.72 18.43 14.86
N SER A 256 4.83 17.70 14.97
CA SER A 256 5.29 16.85 13.87
C SER A 256 4.44 15.60 13.70
N VAL A 257 3.63 15.18 14.69
CA VAL A 257 2.69 14.05 14.49
C VAL A 257 1.48 14.54 13.74
N ARG A 258 1.47 14.22 12.44
CA ARG A 258 0.45 14.63 11.48
C ARG A 258 -0.75 13.68 11.49
N GLY A 259 -0.52 12.40 11.74
CA GLY A 259 -1.60 11.44 11.86
C GLY A 259 -1.18 9.98 11.78
N LEU A 260 -1.84 9.21 10.92
CA LEU A 260 -1.70 7.75 10.84
C LEU A 260 -1.36 7.25 9.42
N ALA A 261 -0.61 6.15 9.33
CA ALA A 261 -0.33 5.43 8.11
C ALA A 261 -1.20 4.16 8.05
N THR A 262 -1.74 3.85 6.89
CA THR A 262 -2.66 2.72 6.69
C THR A 262 -2.24 1.86 5.51
N ASN A 263 -2.67 0.60 5.52
CA ASN A 263 -2.37 -0.39 4.47
C ASN A 263 -0.88 -0.71 4.31
N VAL A 264 -0.03 -0.32 5.28
CA VAL A 264 1.42 -0.55 5.23
C VAL A 264 1.70 -2.02 4.98
N ALA A 265 2.40 -2.33 3.90
CA ALA A 265 2.69 -3.70 3.48
C ALA A 265 1.44 -4.59 3.30
N ASN A 266 0.29 -4.03 2.97
CA ASN A 266 -0.94 -4.78 2.70
C ASN A 266 -1.49 -4.44 1.30
N TYR A 267 -2.70 -4.90 1.00
CA TYR A 267 -3.22 -4.97 -0.37
C TYR A 267 -4.63 -4.40 -0.52
N ASN A 268 -5.12 -3.68 0.48
CA ASN A 268 -6.47 -3.13 0.44
C ASN A 268 -6.63 -2.09 -0.67
N SER A 269 -7.79 -2.09 -1.32
CA SER A 269 -8.18 -1.01 -2.21
C SER A 269 -8.41 0.29 -1.44
N TRP A 270 -8.29 1.42 -2.14
CA TRP A 270 -8.75 2.70 -1.61
C TRP A 270 -10.29 2.72 -1.53
N ASP A 271 -10.98 2.48 -2.65
CA ASP A 271 -12.42 2.68 -2.78
C ASP A 271 -13.14 1.63 -3.66
N ALA A 272 -12.49 0.50 -3.95
CA ALA A 272 -13.13 -0.55 -4.74
C ALA A 272 -14.31 -1.19 -3.98
N SER A 273 -15.15 -1.91 -4.74
CA SER A 273 -16.23 -2.73 -4.17
C SER A 273 -15.65 -3.80 -3.22
N CYS A 274 -16.39 -4.10 -2.15
CA CYS A 274 -15.94 -5.05 -1.15
C CYS A 274 -15.68 -6.44 -1.75
N ALA A 275 -14.45 -6.94 -1.61
CA ALA A 275 -14.09 -8.29 -2.03
C ALA A 275 -14.73 -9.34 -1.10
N SER A 276 -14.88 -10.59 -1.60
CA SER A 276 -15.54 -11.66 -0.83
C SER A 276 -14.86 -11.96 0.52
N TYR A 277 -13.54 -11.88 0.59
CA TYR A 277 -12.77 -12.09 1.82
C TYR A 277 -12.93 -10.97 2.86
N THR A 278 -13.59 -9.86 2.51
CA THR A 278 -13.90 -8.75 3.44
C THR A 278 -15.28 -8.85 4.07
N LYS A 279 -16.04 -9.91 3.75
CA LYS A 279 -17.44 -10.08 4.17
C LYS A 279 -17.61 -9.91 5.68
N GLY A 280 -18.60 -9.10 6.05
CA GLY A 280 -18.93 -8.81 7.45
C GLY A 280 -18.25 -7.54 8.00
N ASN A 281 -17.35 -6.92 7.25
CA ASN A 281 -16.76 -5.62 7.59
C ASN A 281 -17.31 -4.52 6.67
N GLU A 282 -17.93 -3.48 7.25
CA GLU A 282 -18.40 -2.33 6.47
C GLU A 282 -17.23 -1.51 5.91
N GLN A 283 -16.12 -1.45 6.65
CA GLN A 283 -14.86 -0.77 6.32
C GLN A 283 -13.97 -1.69 5.46
N CYS A 284 -14.57 -2.25 4.40
CA CYS A 284 -13.95 -3.21 3.48
C CYS A 284 -12.82 -2.64 2.58
N ASN A 285 -12.59 -1.34 2.63
CA ASN A 285 -11.53 -0.62 1.93
C ASN A 285 -11.02 0.55 2.78
N GLU A 286 -9.87 1.11 2.40
CA GLU A 286 -9.19 2.09 3.25
C GLU A 286 -9.90 3.44 3.32
N LYS A 287 -10.62 3.85 2.27
CA LYS A 287 -11.42 5.08 2.30
C LYS A 287 -12.47 5.00 3.41
N ARG A 288 -13.23 3.91 3.46
CA ARG A 288 -14.26 3.71 4.50
C ARG A 288 -13.64 3.57 5.89
N TYR A 289 -12.50 2.90 6.00
CA TYR A 289 -11.78 2.80 7.27
C TYR A 289 -11.35 4.18 7.79
N ILE A 290 -10.69 4.98 6.95
CA ILE A 290 -10.21 6.32 7.28
C ILE A 290 -11.38 7.26 7.62
N GLU A 291 -12.41 7.30 6.78
CA GLU A 291 -13.60 8.15 6.98
C GLU A 291 -14.38 7.78 8.26
N LYS A 292 -14.23 6.54 8.74
CA LYS A 292 -14.81 6.10 10.01
C LYS A 292 -13.90 6.36 11.21
N LEU A 293 -12.59 6.12 11.08
CA LEU A 293 -11.63 6.26 12.18
C LEU A 293 -11.27 7.73 12.46
N GLY A 294 -11.10 8.56 11.44
CA GLY A 294 -10.71 9.97 11.55
C GLY A 294 -11.60 10.78 12.52
N PRO A 295 -12.93 10.77 12.34
CA PRO A 295 -13.84 11.45 13.28
C PRO A 295 -13.77 10.92 14.71
N GLU A 296 -13.56 9.61 14.91
CA GLU A 296 -13.42 9.01 16.24
C GLU A 296 -12.13 9.42 16.94
N LEU A 297 -11.03 9.59 16.19
CA LEU A 297 -9.78 10.14 16.71
C LEU A 297 -9.94 11.62 17.10
N ALA A 298 -10.56 12.42 16.24
CA ALA A 298 -10.78 13.85 16.47
C ALA A 298 -11.59 14.08 17.76
N LYS A 299 -12.67 13.33 17.97
CA LYS A 299 -13.46 13.35 19.22
C LYS A 299 -12.63 13.04 20.48
N LYS A 300 -11.51 12.33 20.34
CA LYS A 300 -10.62 11.95 21.45
C LYS A 300 -9.39 12.86 21.60
N GLY A 301 -9.34 13.94 20.82
CA GLY A 301 -8.28 14.95 20.86
C GLY A 301 -7.10 14.69 19.91
N PHE A 302 -7.26 13.82 18.91
CA PHE A 302 -6.27 13.60 17.87
C PHE A 302 -6.87 13.82 16.48
N PRO A 303 -6.80 15.03 15.91
CA PRO A 303 -7.30 15.33 14.58
C PRO A 303 -6.32 14.83 13.50
N ALA A 304 -6.20 13.50 13.38
CA ALA A 304 -5.23 12.87 12.50
C ALA A 304 -5.59 13.02 11.03
N HIS A 305 -4.59 13.36 10.20
CA HIS A 305 -4.60 13.07 8.77
C HIS A 305 -4.06 11.65 8.51
N PHE A 306 -4.13 11.20 7.26
CA PHE A 306 -3.75 9.85 6.88
C PHE A 306 -2.83 9.82 5.68
N ILE A 307 -1.99 8.79 5.61
CA ILE A 307 -1.36 8.33 4.37
C ILE A 307 -1.71 6.87 4.15
N MET A 308 -1.77 6.45 2.89
CA MET A 308 -2.13 5.08 2.52
C MET A 308 -1.06 4.47 1.63
N ASP A 309 -0.59 3.28 2.00
CA ASP A 309 0.27 2.48 1.13
C ASP A 309 -0.53 1.94 -0.08
N THR A 310 -0.01 2.16 -1.28
CA THR A 310 -0.58 1.67 -2.54
C THR A 310 0.43 0.86 -3.36
N SER A 311 1.55 0.46 -2.75
CA SER A 311 2.65 -0.18 -3.48
C SER A 311 2.29 -1.54 -4.08
N ARG A 312 1.26 -2.23 -3.57
CA ARG A 312 0.91 -3.60 -3.99
C ARG A 312 -0.58 -3.85 -4.21
N ASN A 313 -1.39 -2.80 -4.28
CA ASN A 313 -2.85 -2.92 -4.31
C ASN A 313 -3.48 -2.65 -5.69
N GLY A 314 -2.70 -2.68 -6.78
CA GLY A 314 -3.17 -2.35 -8.14
C GLY A 314 -4.14 -3.35 -8.77
N VAL A 315 -4.32 -4.52 -8.15
CA VAL A 315 -5.30 -5.54 -8.56
C VAL A 315 -6.34 -5.69 -7.46
N GLN A 316 -7.61 -5.48 -7.82
CA GLN A 316 -8.75 -5.64 -6.92
C GLN A 316 -9.89 -6.40 -7.61
N PRO A 317 -10.54 -7.37 -6.96
CA PRO A 317 -10.11 -7.98 -5.70
C PRO A 317 -8.75 -8.68 -5.85
N THR A 318 -7.99 -8.78 -4.77
CA THR A 318 -6.78 -9.62 -4.77
C THR A 318 -7.18 -11.09 -4.83
N LYS A 319 -6.19 -11.98 -4.96
CA LYS A 319 -6.41 -13.43 -4.87
C LYS A 319 -6.32 -13.97 -3.44
N GLN A 320 -6.40 -13.11 -2.43
CA GLN A 320 -6.46 -13.54 -1.04
C GLN A 320 -7.67 -14.45 -0.82
N ILE A 321 -7.43 -15.60 -0.20
CA ILE A 321 -8.49 -16.50 0.27
C ILE A 321 -9.10 -15.92 1.54
N GLU A 322 -8.24 -15.45 2.44
CA GLU A 322 -8.61 -14.81 3.71
C GLU A 322 -7.94 -13.44 3.80
N TRP A 323 -8.65 -12.45 4.33
CA TRP A 323 -8.12 -11.09 4.42
C TRP A 323 -6.85 -10.99 5.27
N GLY A 324 -6.72 -11.87 6.27
CA GLY A 324 -5.54 -11.99 7.13
C GLY A 324 -4.35 -12.72 6.50
N ASN A 325 -4.42 -13.12 5.23
CA ASN A 325 -3.26 -13.64 4.51
C ASN A 325 -2.47 -12.48 3.91
N TRP A 326 -1.38 -12.10 4.57
CA TRP A 326 -0.60 -10.90 4.27
C TRP A 326 0.72 -11.18 3.55
N CYS A 327 1.20 -12.42 3.54
CA CYS A 327 2.55 -12.73 3.07
C CYS A 327 2.58 -13.04 1.58
N ASN A 328 3.34 -12.26 0.80
CA ASN A 328 3.64 -12.51 -0.62
C ASN A 328 2.41 -12.88 -1.46
N VAL A 329 1.29 -12.17 -1.31
CA VAL A 329 0.02 -12.53 -1.97
C VAL A 329 0.14 -12.62 -3.49
N ILE A 330 -0.36 -13.71 -4.08
CA ILE A 330 -0.32 -13.95 -5.53
C ILE A 330 -1.27 -13.03 -6.31
N GLY A 331 -0.95 -12.80 -7.58
CA GLY A 331 -1.79 -12.02 -8.50
C GLY A 331 -1.99 -10.56 -8.14
N THR A 332 -1.13 -9.98 -7.30
CA THR A 332 -1.14 -8.54 -6.97
C THR A 332 -0.33 -7.74 -8.00
N GLY A 333 -0.51 -6.42 -7.98
CA GLY A 333 0.08 -5.47 -8.93
C GLY A 333 0.56 -4.20 -8.22
N PHE A 334 1.55 -3.49 -8.80
CA PHE A 334 1.83 -2.12 -8.38
C PHE A 334 0.57 -1.26 -8.53
N GLY A 335 0.17 -0.59 -7.45
CA GLY A 335 -1.01 0.26 -7.45
C GLY A 335 -0.71 1.69 -7.88
N LYS A 336 -1.66 2.57 -7.55
CA LYS A 336 -1.55 4.02 -7.76
C LYS A 336 -0.20 4.56 -7.28
N ARG A 337 0.42 5.39 -8.13
CA ARG A 337 1.69 6.06 -7.82
C ARG A 337 1.54 7.03 -6.65
N PRO A 338 2.64 7.31 -5.92
CA PRO A 338 2.61 8.30 -4.85
C PRO A 338 2.13 9.67 -5.31
N THR A 339 1.15 10.24 -4.61
CA THR A 339 0.59 11.57 -4.92
C THR A 339 -0.20 12.15 -3.74
N ALA A 340 -0.07 13.45 -3.52
CA ALA A 340 -0.92 14.20 -2.59
C ALA A 340 -2.29 14.59 -3.20
N ASN A 341 -2.51 14.34 -4.49
CA ASN A 341 -3.78 14.59 -5.15
C ASN A 341 -4.74 13.41 -4.90
N THR A 342 -5.25 13.34 -3.68
CA THR A 342 -6.06 12.20 -3.19
C THR A 342 -7.55 12.37 -3.44
N GLY A 343 -8.04 13.60 -3.53
CA GLY A 343 -9.47 13.92 -3.58
C GLY A 343 -10.21 13.66 -2.26
N ASN A 344 -9.48 13.47 -1.15
CA ASN A 344 -10.05 13.25 0.19
C ASN A 344 -9.29 14.11 1.22
N GLU A 345 -10.02 14.95 1.96
CA GLU A 345 -9.44 15.91 2.90
C GLU A 345 -8.71 15.27 4.09
N MET A 346 -9.05 14.03 4.44
CA MET A 346 -8.38 13.29 5.51
C MET A 346 -7.12 12.57 5.02
N LEU A 347 -6.97 12.32 3.71
CA LEU A 347 -5.83 11.61 3.14
C LEU A 347 -4.83 12.60 2.54
N ASP A 348 -3.68 12.77 3.20
CA ASP A 348 -2.59 13.63 2.78
C ASP A 348 -1.91 13.13 1.51
N ALA A 349 -1.78 11.80 1.34
CA ALA A 349 -1.21 11.20 0.13
C ALA A 349 -1.48 9.69 0.00
N PHE A 350 -1.54 9.24 -1.25
CA PHE A 350 -1.15 7.87 -1.59
C PHE A 350 0.38 7.78 -1.63
N VAL A 351 0.95 6.72 -1.10
CA VAL A 351 2.39 6.53 -0.97
C VAL A 351 2.78 5.07 -1.17
N TRP A 352 4.06 4.80 -1.44
CA TRP A 352 4.58 3.44 -1.47
C TRP A 352 5.45 3.21 -0.25
N ILE A 353 4.89 2.56 0.77
CA ILE A 353 5.59 2.34 2.04
C ILE A 353 6.39 1.04 1.94
N LYS A 354 5.75 -0.10 1.71
CA LYS A 354 6.46 -1.38 1.44
C LYS A 354 7.04 -1.37 0.02
N PRO A 355 8.37 -1.50 -0.19
CA PRO A 355 8.93 -1.59 -1.52
C PRO A 355 8.54 -2.91 -2.18
N GLY A 356 7.77 -2.85 -3.26
CA GLY A 356 7.34 -4.04 -3.99
C GLY A 356 8.53 -4.80 -4.56
N GLY A 357 8.62 -6.11 -4.31
CA GLY A 357 9.76 -6.93 -4.69
C GLY A 357 10.64 -7.33 -3.51
N GLU A 358 10.65 -6.58 -2.40
CA GLU A 358 11.23 -7.07 -1.15
C GLU A 358 10.27 -8.06 -0.49
N CYS A 359 10.75 -9.27 -0.20
CA CYS A 359 9.94 -10.36 0.34
C CYS A 359 9.32 -10.02 1.70
N ASP A 360 8.12 -10.53 1.97
CA ASP A 360 7.47 -10.42 3.28
C ASP A 360 7.93 -11.52 4.26
N GLY A 361 8.35 -12.68 3.75
CA GLY A 361 8.77 -13.81 4.56
C GLY A 361 9.00 -15.09 3.77
N THR A 362 9.81 -15.98 4.34
CA THR A 362 10.25 -17.23 3.71
C THR A 362 9.12 -18.26 3.61
N SER A 363 9.05 -18.96 2.48
CA SER A 363 8.17 -20.11 2.33
C SER A 363 8.83 -21.43 2.72
N ASN A 364 10.11 -21.41 3.14
CA ASN A 364 10.83 -22.60 3.59
C ASN A 364 10.37 -22.99 4.99
N THR A 365 9.63 -24.09 5.10
CA THR A 365 9.07 -24.59 6.38
C THR A 365 10.14 -24.99 7.40
N SER A 366 11.39 -25.19 6.98
CA SER A 366 12.51 -25.51 7.87
C SER A 366 13.28 -24.26 8.34
N ALA A 367 12.95 -23.07 7.84
CA ALA A 367 13.60 -21.83 8.28
C ALA A 367 13.12 -21.42 9.67
N ALA A 368 14.03 -20.88 10.49
CA ALA A 368 13.72 -20.44 11.86
C ALA A 368 12.65 -19.34 11.92
N ARG A 369 12.49 -18.56 10.86
CA ARG A 369 11.53 -17.45 10.74
C ARG A 369 10.35 -17.77 9.83
N TYR A 370 10.09 -19.05 9.57
CA TYR A 370 8.93 -19.44 8.79
C TYR A 370 7.64 -19.03 9.51
N ASP A 371 6.78 -18.30 8.79
CA ASP A 371 5.43 -17.99 9.22
C ASP A 371 4.43 -18.77 8.36
N GLY A 372 3.43 -19.38 9.01
CA GLY A 372 2.40 -20.17 8.31
C GLY A 372 1.65 -19.36 7.25
N LYS A 373 1.55 -18.03 7.39
CA LYS A 373 0.97 -17.14 6.38
C LYS A 373 1.81 -17.09 5.10
N CYS A 374 3.13 -17.27 5.17
CA CYS A 374 3.99 -17.39 4.00
C CYS A 374 3.91 -18.78 3.34
N GLY A 375 3.30 -19.75 4.02
CA GLY A 375 2.97 -21.08 3.50
C GLY A 375 1.58 -21.20 2.87
N SER A 376 0.74 -20.18 2.93
CA SER A 376 -0.67 -20.27 2.47
C SER A 376 -0.78 -20.50 0.96
N PRO A 377 -1.88 -21.09 0.44
CA PRO A 377 -2.06 -21.34 -0.99
C PRO A 377 -2.08 -20.08 -1.87
N ASP A 378 -2.43 -18.94 -1.27
CA ASP A 378 -2.48 -17.62 -1.92
C ASP A 378 -1.19 -16.80 -1.74
N ALA A 379 -0.13 -17.37 -1.17
CA ALA A 379 1.19 -16.76 -1.06
C ALA A 379 2.14 -17.33 -2.14
N LEU A 380 2.84 -16.47 -2.89
CA LEU A 380 3.77 -16.85 -3.94
C LEU A 380 4.97 -17.62 -3.36
N LYS A 381 5.38 -18.70 -4.04
CA LYS A 381 6.47 -19.59 -3.60
C LYS A 381 7.31 -20.05 -4.81
N PRO A 382 8.58 -20.44 -4.60
CA PRO A 382 9.34 -20.34 -3.35
C PRO A 382 9.71 -18.89 -3.03
N ALA A 383 9.55 -18.48 -1.77
CA ALA A 383 9.83 -17.12 -1.30
C ALA A 383 11.10 -17.11 -0.42
N PRO A 384 12.02 -16.13 -0.62
CA PRO A 384 13.22 -15.98 0.19
C PRO A 384 12.92 -15.38 1.59
N GLU A 385 13.96 -15.13 2.38
CA GLU A 385 13.82 -14.48 3.68
C GLU A 385 13.20 -13.07 3.58
N ALA A 386 12.49 -12.65 4.63
CA ALA A 386 11.89 -11.31 4.72
C ALA A 386 12.94 -10.21 4.47
N GLY A 387 12.57 -9.21 3.68
CA GLY A 387 13.43 -8.11 3.26
C GLY A 387 14.45 -8.44 2.16
N SER A 388 14.57 -9.72 1.76
CA SER A 388 15.41 -10.09 0.60
C SER A 388 14.67 -9.84 -0.71
N TRP A 389 15.41 -9.59 -1.79
CA TRP A 389 14.83 -9.44 -3.12
C TRP A 389 14.10 -10.72 -3.58
N PHE A 390 12.86 -10.58 -4.03
CA PHE A 390 12.01 -11.64 -4.55
C PHE A 390 11.60 -11.33 -6.00
N GLN A 391 12.45 -11.76 -6.94
CA GLN A 391 12.31 -11.47 -8.37
C GLN A 391 10.94 -11.82 -8.95
N ALA A 392 10.45 -13.05 -8.73
CA ALA A 392 9.17 -13.49 -9.29
C ALA A 392 7.99 -12.65 -8.76
N TYR A 393 8.08 -12.17 -7.52
CA TYR A 393 7.08 -11.28 -6.95
C TYR A 393 7.12 -9.89 -7.58
N PHE A 394 8.32 -9.35 -7.80
CA PHE A 394 8.50 -8.08 -8.51
C PHE A 394 7.93 -8.14 -9.94
N GLU A 395 8.20 -9.21 -10.67
CA GLU A 395 7.64 -9.43 -12.02
C GLU A 395 6.13 -9.54 -12.02
N GLN A 396 5.55 -10.21 -11.01
CA GLN A 396 4.11 -10.24 -10.80
C GLN A 396 3.55 -8.83 -10.61
N LEU A 397 4.16 -8.02 -9.73
CA LEU A 397 3.71 -6.66 -9.47
C LEU A 397 3.79 -5.77 -10.71
N LEU A 398 4.86 -5.91 -11.51
CA LEU A 398 5.03 -5.21 -12.77
C LEU A 398 3.96 -5.59 -13.81
N THR A 399 3.74 -6.89 -13.97
CA THR A 399 2.83 -7.44 -14.99
C THR A 399 1.39 -7.02 -14.71
N ASN A 400 1.00 -7.00 -13.43
CA ASN A 400 -0.36 -6.70 -13.03
C ASN A 400 -0.56 -5.26 -12.54
N ALA A 401 0.40 -4.36 -12.81
CA ALA A 401 0.29 -2.98 -12.37
C ALA A 401 -1.01 -2.33 -12.85
N GLU A 402 -1.61 -1.48 -12.03
CA GLU A 402 -2.88 -0.81 -12.33
C GLU A 402 -2.80 -0.07 -13.67
N ALA A 403 -3.92 0.00 -14.39
CA ALA A 403 -3.99 0.76 -15.64
C ALA A 403 -3.56 2.23 -15.41
N GLY A 404 -2.63 2.72 -16.23
CA GLY A 404 -2.06 4.07 -16.06
C GLY A 404 -0.94 4.18 -15.01
N ALA A 405 -0.62 3.10 -14.29
CA ALA A 405 0.55 3.05 -13.40
C ALA A 405 1.87 3.25 -14.18
N TRP A 406 1.87 3.03 -15.50
CA TRP A 406 2.99 3.33 -16.40
C TRP A 406 2.46 4.13 -17.60
N PRO A 407 2.40 5.47 -17.56
CA PRO A 407 2.01 6.24 -18.74
C PRO A 407 2.94 5.87 -19.91
N ALA A 408 2.38 5.77 -21.12
CA ALA A 408 3.16 5.48 -22.33
C ALA A 408 4.33 6.46 -22.42
N SER A 409 5.52 5.98 -22.81
CA SER A 409 6.70 6.82 -22.96
C SER A 409 6.41 7.96 -23.95
N GLY A 410 6.40 9.21 -23.50
CA GLY A 410 6.22 10.38 -24.37
C GLY A 410 5.45 11.58 -23.81
N SER A 411 5.05 11.60 -22.53
CA SER A 411 4.47 12.78 -21.88
C SER A 411 5.43 13.45 -20.90
#